data_AF-A0AAD9U729-F1
#
_entry.id   AF-A0AAD9U729-F1
#
_cell.length_a   1.000
_cell.length_b   1.000
_cell.length_c   1.000
_cell.angle_alpha   90.00
_cell.angle_beta   90.00
_cell.angle_gamma   90.00
#
_symmetry.space_group_name_H-M   'P 1'
#
loop_
_entity.id
_entity.type
_entity.pdbx_description
1 polymer ?
#
loop_
_entity_poly.entity_id
_entity_poly.type
_entity_poly.pdbx_seq_one_letter_code
_entity_poly.pdbx_strand_id
1 'polypeptide(L)'
;MEVNYCISLVVPFPLWELQSKWIAGNLSGRLALSSQEEMMKDVKACYSKLKASGRPKRYTLDLSSYQFEYDDWVAEQCGCPGTGMEKANVLCIFQEKIR
;
A
#
# COMPACT_ATOMS: atom_id res chain seq x y z
N MET A 1 -26.11 6.17 10.06
CA MET A 1 -25.15 6.50 8.99
C MET A 1 -24.08 7.37 9.60
N GLU A 2 -23.04 6.76 10.16
CA GLU A 2 -21.88 7.49 10.66
C GLU A 2 -21.01 7.85 9.47
N VAL A 3 -20.87 9.15 9.21
CA VAL A 3 -19.92 9.70 8.26
C VAL A 3 -18.55 9.61 8.94
N ASN A 4 -17.97 8.41 8.98
CA ASN A 4 -16.62 8.23 9.49
C ASN A 4 -15.65 8.98 8.56
N TYR A 5 -14.92 9.91 9.16
CA TYR A 5 -14.00 10.84 8.52
C TYR A 5 -13.17 10.15 7.42
N CYS A 6 -13.28 10.69 6.21
CA CYS A 6 -12.67 10.21 4.98
C CYS A 6 -11.15 10.52 4.94
N ILE A 7 -10.43 10.27 6.04
CA ILE A 7 -8.98 10.32 6.08
C ILE A 7 -8.52 8.87 6.09
N SER A 8 -8.19 8.36 4.90
CA SER A 8 -7.43 7.12 4.78
C SER A 8 -6.11 7.36 5.51
N LEU A 9 -5.97 6.80 6.72
CA LEU A 9 -4.74 6.93 7.49
C LEU A 9 -3.70 6.04 6.82
N VAL A 10 -2.80 6.68 6.09
CA VAL A 10 -1.65 6.06 5.45
C VAL A 10 -0.41 6.73 6.04
N VAL A 11 0.66 5.98 6.25
CA VAL A 11 1.99 6.50 6.61
C VAL A 11 2.75 6.77 5.32
N PRO A 12 2.77 8.02 4.81
CA PRO A 12 3.12 8.28 3.42
C PRO A 12 4.62 8.10 3.14
N PHE A 13 5.50 8.49 4.06
CA PHE A 13 6.94 8.53 3.78
C PHE A 13 7.56 7.14 3.55
N PRO A 14 7.32 6.13 4.40
CA PRO A 14 7.80 4.77 4.14
C PRO A 14 7.21 4.17 2.86
N LEU A 15 5.91 4.38 2.63
CA LEU A 15 5.21 3.96 1.42
C LEU A 15 5.87 4.52 0.16
N TRP A 16 6.10 5.84 0.11
CA TRP A 16 6.71 6.50 -1.05
C TRP A 16 8.17 6.10 -1.27
N GLU A 17 8.93 5.89 -0.19
CA GLU A 17 10.30 5.40 -0.29
C GLU A 17 10.35 4.01 -0.94
N LEU A 18 9.52 3.08 -0.46
CA LEU A 18 9.43 1.72 -0.99
C LEU A 18 8.94 1.71 -2.45
N GLN A 19 7.89 2.45 -2.75
CA GLN A 19 7.39 2.59 -4.13
C GLN A 19 8.46 3.15 -5.07
N SER A 20 9.22 4.16 -4.63
CA SER A 20 10.30 4.75 -5.43
C SER A 20 11.43 3.75 -5.69
N LYS A 21 11.83 2.96 -4.68
CA LYS A 21 12.83 1.89 -4.83
C LYS A 21 12.35 0.81 -5.80
N TRP A 22 11.10 0.39 -5.68
CA TRP A 22 10.53 -0.63 -6.55
C TRP A 22 10.46 -0.16 -8.01
N ILE A 23 9.99 1.07 -8.25
CA ILE A 23 9.96 1.66 -9.60
C ILE A 23 11.37 1.77 -10.18
N ALA A 24 12.34 2.27 -9.40
CA ALA A 24 13.73 2.36 -9.85
C ALA A 24 14.35 0.98 -10.14
N GLY A 25 14.01 -0.04 -9.34
CA GLY A 25 14.43 -1.43 -9.57
C GLY A 25 13.91 -2.00 -10.88
N ASN A 26 12.63 -1.74 -11.19
CA ASN A 26 12.03 -2.14 -12.48
C ASN A 26 12.66 -1.40 -13.66
N LEU A 27 12.81 -0.08 -13.56
CA LEU A 27 13.38 0.75 -14.64
C LEU A 27 14.87 0.45 -14.90
N SER A 28 15.61 0.00 -13.88
CA SER A 28 17.00 -0.42 -14.02
C SER A 28 17.17 -1.88 -14.46
N GLY A 29 16.08 -2.62 -14.65
CA GLY A 29 16.11 -4.03 -15.02
C GLY A 29 16.59 -4.98 -13.92
N ARG A 30 16.76 -4.48 -12.69
CA ARG A 30 17.11 -5.31 -11.52
C ARG A 30 15.93 -6.14 -11.03
N LEU A 31 14.73 -5.60 -11.17
CA LEU A 31 13.47 -6.28 -10.86
C LEU A 31 12.73 -6.60 -12.16
N ALA A 32 12.21 -7.81 -12.24
CA ALA A 32 11.35 -8.21 -13.35
C ALA A 32 9.92 -7.78 -13.04
N LEU A 33 9.32 -7.01 -13.95
CA LEU A 33 7.89 -6.76 -13.91
C LEU A 33 7.16 -8.03 -14.35
N SER A 34 6.00 -8.31 -13.75
CA SER A 34 5.10 -9.35 -14.26
C SER A 34 4.65 -9.03 -15.69
N SER A 35 4.13 -10.04 -16.37
CA SER A 35 3.59 -9.83 -17.72
C SER A 35 2.39 -8.89 -17.68
N GLN A 36 2.13 -8.21 -18.81
CA GLN A 36 0.97 -7.31 -18.92
C GLN A 36 -0.36 -8.02 -18.63
N GLU A 37 -0.47 -9.30 -18.99
CA GLU A 37 -1.66 -10.11 -18.74
C GLU A 37 -1.87 -10.36 -17.24
N GLU A 38 -0.82 -10.72 -16.52
CA GLU A 38 -0.85 -10.93 -15.07
C GLU A 38 -1.20 -9.64 -14.33
N MET A 39 -0.54 -8.53 -14.67
CA MET A 39 -0.86 -7.21 -14.12
C MET A 39 -2.34 -6.85 -14.32
N MET A 40 -2.86 -7.09 -15.53
CA MET A 40 -4.26 -6.80 -15.85
C MET A 40 -5.22 -7.70 -15.06
N LYS A 41 -4.85 -8.96 -14.81
CA LYS A 41 -5.62 -9.89 -13.98
C LYS A 41 -5.69 -9.41 -12.54
N ASP A 42 -4.58 -8.94 -11.97
CA ASP A 42 -4.51 -8.41 -10.61
C ASP A 42 -5.36 -7.13 -10.44
N VAL A 43 -5.28 -6.20 -11.41
CA VAL A 43 -6.11 -4.99 -11.42
C VAL A 43 -7.61 -5.34 -11.49
N LYS A 44 -7.99 -6.29 -12.36
CA LYS A 44 -9.38 -6.78 -12.44
C LYS A 44 -9.85 -7.43 -11.14
N ALA A 45 -9.00 -8.19 -10.47
CA ALA A 45 -9.29 -8.79 -9.18
C ALA A 45 -9.50 -7.71 -8.11
N CYS A 46 -8.67 -6.66 -8.09
CA CYS A 46 -8.83 -5.50 -7.20
C CYS A 46 -10.18 -4.80 -7.42
N TYR A 47 -10.53 -4.45 -8.66
CA TYR A 47 -11.83 -3.83 -8.95
C TYR A 47 -13.02 -4.72 -8.62
N SER A 48 -12.90 -6.04 -8.81
CA SER A 48 -13.94 -7.00 -8.44
C SER A 48 -14.16 -7.04 -6.93
N LYS A 49 -13.09 -7.05 -6.14
CA LYS A 49 -13.15 -6.95 -4.66
C LYS A 49 -13.79 -5.63 -4.22
N LEU A 50 -13.39 -4.51 -4.83
CA LEU A 50 -13.96 -3.20 -4.54
C LEU A 50 -15.48 -3.17 -4.84
N LYS A 51 -15.89 -3.67 -6.00
CA LYS A 51 -17.30 -3.75 -6.40
C LYS A 51 -18.11 -4.65 -5.47
N ALA A 52 -17.57 -5.80 -5.08
CA ALA A 52 -18.22 -6.72 -4.15
C ALA A 52 -18.38 -6.12 -2.75
N SER A 53 -17.43 -5.28 -2.31
CA SER A 53 -17.52 -4.57 -1.02
C SER A 53 -18.51 -3.38 -1.02
N GLY A 54 -19.16 -3.08 -2.15
CA GLY A 54 -20.08 -1.94 -2.27
C GLY A 54 -19.39 -0.56 -2.15
N ARG A 55 -18.05 -0.52 -2.14
CA ARG A 55 -17.30 0.72 -1.96
C ARG A 55 -17.27 1.54 -3.25
N PRO A 56 -17.54 2.86 -3.19
CA PRO A 56 -17.41 3.74 -4.34
C PRO A 56 -16.01 3.72 -4.98
N LYS A 57 -15.92 3.94 -6.30
CA LYS A 57 -14.66 3.97 -7.06
C LYS A 57 -13.60 4.94 -6.51
N ARG A 58 -14.01 6.03 -5.85
CA ARG A 58 -13.07 6.99 -5.22
C ARG A 58 -12.18 6.35 -4.14
N TYR A 59 -12.53 5.17 -3.63
CA TYR A 59 -11.73 4.42 -2.64
C TYR A 59 -10.83 3.36 -3.27
N THR A 60 -10.60 3.37 -4.59
CA THR A 60 -9.69 2.42 -5.25
C THR A 60 -8.27 2.50 -4.69
N LEU A 61 -7.85 3.68 -4.22
CA LEU A 61 -6.53 3.95 -3.67
C LEU A 61 -6.50 3.96 -2.13
N ASP A 62 -7.59 3.55 -1.48
CA ASP A 62 -7.62 3.47 -0.02
C ASP A 62 -6.80 2.26 0.44
N LEU A 63 -5.60 2.55 0.97
CA LEU A 63 -4.66 1.57 1.51
C LEU A 63 -4.80 1.38 3.03
N SER A 64 -5.65 2.16 3.71
CA SER A 64 -5.68 2.25 5.18
C SER A 64 -5.79 0.90 5.90
N SER A 65 -6.51 -0.06 5.34
CA SER A 65 -6.72 -1.37 5.97
C SER A 65 -5.62 -2.39 5.69
N TYR A 66 -4.73 -2.13 4.72
CA TYR A 66 -3.72 -3.10 4.26
C TYR A 66 -2.37 -2.47 3.90
N GLN A 67 -2.10 -1.26 4.39
CA GLN A 67 -0.90 -0.51 4.01
C GLN A 67 0.38 -1.27 4.36
N PHE A 68 0.50 -1.82 5.58
CA PHE A 68 1.71 -2.51 6.00
C PHE A 68 1.91 -3.81 5.23
N GLU A 69 0.83 -4.52 4.94
CA GLU A 69 0.85 -5.70 4.07
C GLU A 69 1.32 -5.35 2.65
N TYR A 70 0.94 -4.18 2.14
CA TYR A 70 1.44 -3.66 0.86
C TYR A 70 2.92 -3.26 0.96
N ASP A 71 3.30 -2.52 2.00
CA ASP A 71 4.67 -2.06 2.20
C ASP A 71 5.66 -3.24 2.35
N ASP A 72 5.28 -4.27 3.11
CA ASP A 72 6.08 -5.50 3.25
C ASP A 72 6.19 -6.26 1.93
N TRP A 73 5.11 -6.34 1.14
CA TRP A 73 5.16 -6.92 -0.20
C TRP A 73 6.14 -6.15 -1.11
N VAL A 74 6.10 -4.81 -1.11
CA VAL A 74 7.03 -3.99 -1.91
C VAL A 74 8.48 -4.14 -1.42
N ALA A 75 8.69 -4.20 -0.10
CA ALA A 75 10.00 -4.41 0.49
C ALA A 75 10.61 -5.75 0.07
N GLU A 76 9.81 -6.82 0.07
CA GLU A 76 10.20 -8.15 -0.42
C GLU A 76 10.63 -8.10 -1.90
N GLN A 77 9.85 -7.42 -2.76
CA GLN A 77 10.22 -7.23 -4.17
C GLN A 77 11.56 -6.50 -4.33
N CYS A 78 11.87 -5.57 -3.43
CA CYS A 78 13.11 -4.80 -3.48
C CYS A 78 14.30 -5.50 -2.78
N GLY A 79 14.11 -6.67 -2.16
CA GLY A 79 15.11 -7.30 -1.29
C GLY A 79 15.47 -6.45 -0.06
N CYS A 80 14.57 -5.57 0.36
CA CYS A 80 14.73 -4.74 1.56
C CYS A 80 14.20 -5.50 2.78
N PRO A 81 14.73 -5.23 3.99
CA PRO A 81 14.09 -5.70 5.22
C PRO A 81 12.64 -5.22 5.25
N GLY A 82 11.71 -6.10 5.65
CA GLY A 82 10.31 -5.72 5.86
C GLY A 82 10.21 -4.55 6.83
N THR A 83 9.14 -3.76 6.73
CA THR A 83 9.02 -2.50 7.47
C THR A 83 9.04 -2.69 8.98
N GLY A 84 8.72 -3.89 9.47
CA GLY A 84 8.66 -4.21 10.91
C GLY A 84 7.65 -3.34 11.65
N MET A 85 6.79 -2.61 10.93
CA MET A 85 5.76 -1.75 11.51
C MET A 85 4.56 -2.60 11.88
N GLU A 86 4.61 -3.19 13.06
CA GLU A 86 3.41 -3.71 13.70
C GLU A 86 2.41 -2.56 13.91
N LYS A 87 1.12 -2.83 13.63
CA LYS A 87 -0.01 -1.88 13.64
C LYS A 87 -0.10 -1.02 14.93
N ALA A 88 0.57 -1.43 16.01
CA ALA A 88 0.63 -0.71 17.29
C ALA A 88 1.60 0.49 17.31
N ASN A 89 2.69 0.47 16.56
CA ASN A 89 3.76 1.48 16.72
C ASN A 89 3.47 2.82 16.04
N VAL A 90 2.67 2.85 14.97
CA VAL A 90 2.35 4.09 14.26
C VAL A 90 1.42 5.00 15.08
N LEU A 91 0.48 4.40 15.82
CA LEU A 91 -0.38 5.15 16.75
C LEU A 91 0.45 5.76 17.89
N CYS A 92 1.41 5.01 18.44
CA CYS A 92 2.35 5.52 19.44
C CYS A 92 3.22 6.66 18.90
N ILE A 93 3.80 6.52 17.70
CA ILE A 93 4.66 7.55 17.11
C ILE A 93 3.89 8.83 16.81
N PHE A 94 2.66 8.74 16.28
CA PHE A 94 1.84 9.93 16.04
C PHE A 94 1.38 10.60 17.35
N GLN A 95 1.10 9.82 18.40
CA GLN A 95 0.73 10.37 19.71
C GLN A 95 1.91 11.02 20.46
N GLU A 96 3.13 10.49 20.31
CA GLU A 96 4.33 11.07 20.91
C GLU A 96 4.79 12.36 20.21
N LYS A 97 4.57 12.48 18.89
CA LYS A 97 5.00 13.66 18.12
C LYS A 97 4.04 14.85 18.18
N ILE A 98 2.82 14.64 18.70
CA ILE A 98 1.78 15.67 18.89
C ILE A 98 1.74 16.17 20.36
N ARG A 99 2.57 15.61 21.25
CA ARG A 99 2.81 16.14 22.61
C ARG A 99 4.07 16.98 22.64
#